data_AF-A0A9P0JQB2-F1
#
_entry.id   AF-A0A9P0JQB2-F1
#
_cell.length_a   1.000
_cell.length_b   1.000
_cell.length_c   1.000
_cell.angle_alpha   90.00
_cell.angle_beta   90.00
_cell.angle_gamma   90.00
#
_symmetry.space_group_name_H-M   'P 1'
#
loop_
_entity.id
_entity.type
_entity.pdbx_description
1 polymer ?
#
loop_
_entity_poly.entity_id
_entity_poly.type
_entity_poly.pdbx_seq_one_letter_code
_entity_poly.pdbx_strand_id
1 'polypeptide(L)'
;MHQKVNSFHVTNEGNNVGELNDDILLALGDEVELPQTTGPSIQQDVADRWKTVINKELEDEKRRDIMKKYPPPENAHNFGAPKLNAVVKQAVVDSVAKRDSRLSCQQAQVGSGLSAIAIVISDLLKTEGGNTELIEKLSDAGRLLSDVHHTLSVSRKELAILNLNKEWKETLIDSPVDEWLFGEDLEERLKAAKSLQFSSKQLKIVKAPQPKKTISKNTLNYRSPSSYQRGAKLGGRYRQDPSNQNPSNPGSSKQYNSRYNRQGEYPRLGQYKNAKKYRKY
;
A
#
# COMPACT_ATOMS: atom_id res chain seq x y z
N MET A 1 40.92 63.84 -43.96
CA MET A 1 39.76 63.85 -43.05
C MET A 1 39.77 62.53 -42.29
N HIS A 2 39.96 62.58 -40.97
CA HIS A 2 40.04 61.46 -40.03
C HIS A 2 38.92 61.63 -38.97
N GLN A 3 38.40 60.49 -38.45
CA GLN A 3 37.78 60.20 -37.13
C GLN A 3 36.42 59.47 -37.25
N LYS A 4 36.36 58.18 -36.85
CA LYS A 4 36.09 57.56 -35.52
C LYS A 4 34.58 57.43 -35.21
N VAL A 5 34.03 56.21 -35.27
CA VAL A 5 33.69 55.28 -34.15
C VAL A 5 32.46 55.70 -33.32
N ASN A 6 31.39 54.89 -33.31
CA ASN A 6 30.82 54.33 -32.06
C ASN A 6 29.69 53.31 -32.31
N SER A 7 29.88 52.14 -31.69
CA SER A 7 28.92 51.09 -31.36
C SER A 7 27.89 51.60 -30.34
N PHE A 8 26.65 51.11 -30.38
CA PHE A 8 25.89 50.82 -29.16
C PHE A 8 24.85 49.72 -29.38
N HIS A 9 24.99 48.67 -28.57
CA HIS A 9 24.00 47.63 -28.26
C HIS A 9 22.78 48.25 -27.55
N VAL A 10 21.58 47.75 -27.86
CA VAL A 10 20.44 47.78 -26.92
C VAL A 10 20.04 46.33 -26.67
N THR A 11 20.39 45.85 -25.48
CA THR A 11 19.88 44.62 -24.88
C THR A 11 18.47 44.87 -24.35
N ASN A 12 17.52 44.03 -24.73
CA ASN A 12 16.19 44.00 -24.12
C ASN A 12 16.22 43.12 -22.87
N GLU A 13 15.70 43.69 -21.79
CA GLU A 13 15.49 43.17 -20.44
C GLU A 13 14.74 41.81 -20.49
N GLY A 14 14.97 40.83 -19.62
CA GLY A 14 15.13 40.93 -18.18
C GLY A 14 13.91 40.28 -17.52
N ASN A 15 13.92 38.95 -17.41
CA ASN A 15 13.18 38.23 -16.36
C ASN A 15 14.22 37.54 -15.48
N ASN A 16 14.99 38.37 -14.78
CA ASN A 16 15.89 37.94 -13.74
C ASN A 16 15.09 38.04 -12.43
N VAL A 17 14.75 36.91 -11.82
CA VAL A 17 14.33 36.90 -10.42
C VAL A 17 15.58 37.36 -9.67
N GLY A 18 15.59 38.64 -9.29
CA GLY A 18 16.77 39.34 -8.84
C GLY A 18 17.44 38.59 -7.69
N GLU A 19 18.75 38.38 -7.84
CA GLU A 19 19.63 38.04 -6.73
C GLU A 19 19.35 39.06 -5.60
N LEU A 20 19.05 38.56 -4.41
CA LEU A 20 18.78 39.41 -3.25
C LEU A 20 20.08 40.13 -2.87
N ASN A 21 19.98 41.44 -2.59
CA ASN A 21 21.14 42.21 -2.13
C ASN A 21 21.71 41.64 -0.83
N ASP A 22 23.02 41.73 -0.66
CA ASP A 22 23.75 41.20 0.50
C ASP A 22 23.20 41.69 1.84
N ASP A 23 22.72 42.93 1.93
CA ASP A 23 22.08 43.49 3.14
C ASP A 23 20.77 42.77 3.51
N ILE A 24 20.02 42.31 2.50
CA ILE A 24 18.78 41.54 2.69
C ILE A 24 19.14 40.12 3.12
N LEU A 25 20.18 39.53 2.52
CA LEU A 25 20.68 38.20 2.91
C LEU A 25 21.17 38.21 4.36
N LEU A 26 21.92 39.24 4.77
CA LEU A 26 22.37 39.41 6.15
C LEU A 26 21.20 39.57 7.14
N ALA A 27 20.14 40.30 6.74
CA ALA A 27 18.95 40.50 7.55
C ALA A 27 18.07 39.24 7.67
N LEU A 28 18.17 38.32 6.71
CA LEU A 28 17.47 37.02 6.73
C LEU A 28 18.17 35.99 7.64
N GLY A 29 19.36 36.34 8.15
CA GLY A 29 20.19 35.49 9.01
C GLY A 29 21.14 34.61 8.21
N ASP A 30 22.17 34.10 8.88
CA ASP A 30 23.08 33.13 8.29
C ASP A 30 22.28 31.90 7.85
N GLU A 31 22.42 31.52 6.58
CA GLU A 31 21.89 30.25 6.12
C GLU A 31 22.52 29.16 7.00
N VAL A 32 21.68 28.39 7.69
CA VAL A 32 22.15 27.22 8.43
C VAL A 32 22.59 26.22 7.36
N GLU A 33 23.84 26.33 6.93
CA GLU A 33 24.47 25.36 6.05
C GLU A 33 24.57 24.05 6.82
N LEU A 34 23.50 23.26 6.77
CA LEU A 34 23.61 21.85 7.04
C LEU A 34 24.68 21.31 6.09
N PRO A 35 25.66 20.52 6.58
CA PRO A 35 26.69 19.98 5.70
C PRO A 35 26.03 19.16 4.59
N GLN A 36 25.93 19.75 3.39
CA GLN A 36 25.46 19.08 2.21
C GLN A 36 26.53 18.06 1.82
N THR A 37 26.34 16.83 2.27
CA THR A 37 27.23 15.70 1.98
C THR A 37 26.94 15.18 0.57
N THR A 38 27.23 15.98 -0.45
CA THR A 38 27.19 15.52 -1.83
C THR A 38 28.40 14.64 -2.14
N GLY A 39 28.17 13.49 -2.76
CA GLY A 39 29.24 12.58 -3.20
C GLY A 39 30.07 13.14 -4.36
N PRO A 40 31.14 12.42 -4.77
CA PRO A 40 31.96 12.83 -5.91
C PRO A 40 31.17 12.79 -7.22
N SER A 41 31.59 13.60 -8.20
CA SER A 41 31.00 13.58 -9.54
C SER A 41 31.21 12.23 -10.23
N ILE A 42 30.17 11.74 -10.90
CA ILE A 42 30.19 10.52 -11.72
C ILE A 42 30.23 10.88 -13.21
N GLN A 43 30.48 9.90 -14.07
CA GLN A 43 30.51 10.10 -15.53
C GLN A 43 29.16 10.63 -16.04
N GLN A 44 29.20 11.69 -16.86
CA GLN A 44 28.03 12.47 -17.26
C GLN A 44 26.97 11.63 -17.98
N ASP A 45 27.37 10.75 -18.91
CA ASP A 45 26.39 9.92 -19.63
C ASP A 45 25.66 8.94 -18.71
N VAL A 46 26.34 8.38 -17.70
CA VAL A 46 25.71 7.55 -16.66
C VAL A 46 24.69 8.38 -15.90
N ALA A 47 25.06 9.59 -15.45
CA ALA A 47 24.17 10.48 -14.72
C ALA A 47 22.91 10.82 -15.54
N ASP A 48 23.06 11.23 -16.80
CA ASP A 48 21.94 11.65 -17.66
C ASP A 48 21.01 10.49 -18.02
N ARG A 49 21.57 9.30 -18.28
CA ARG A 49 20.77 8.10 -18.56
C ARG A 49 19.98 7.67 -17.32
N TRP A 50 20.61 7.64 -16.15
CA TRP A 50 19.93 7.26 -14.90
C TRP A 50 18.90 8.30 -14.47
N LYS A 51 19.19 9.59 -14.64
CA LYS A 51 18.22 10.68 -14.43
C LYS A 51 16.98 10.49 -15.30
N THR A 52 17.15 10.08 -16.56
CA THR A 52 16.02 9.78 -17.45
C THR A 52 15.19 8.62 -16.92
N VAL A 53 15.83 7.53 -16.50
CA VAL A 53 15.13 6.35 -15.94
C VAL A 53 14.41 6.67 -14.64
N ILE A 54 15.01 7.46 -13.75
CA ILE A 54 14.41 7.88 -12.47
C ILE A 54 13.17 8.74 -12.72
N ASN A 55 13.22 9.66 -13.69
CA ASN A 55 12.13 10.61 -13.94
C ASN A 55 11.02 10.08 -14.85
N LYS A 56 11.33 9.13 -15.75
CA LYS A 56 10.40 8.63 -16.79
C LYS A 56 10.18 7.13 -16.77
N GLU A 57 10.59 6.47 -15.69
CA GLU A 57 10.67 5.01 -15.55
C GLU A 57 11.47 4.30 -16.66
N LEU A 58 11.76 3.02 -16.44
CA LEU A 58 12.35 2.16 -17.45
C LEU A 58 11.23 1.55 -18.29
N GLU A 59 11.35 1.54 -19.62
CA GLU A 59 10.37 0.89 -20.50
C GLU A 59 10.12 -0.58 -20.11
N ASP A 60 8.85 -1.00 -20.10
CA ASP A 60 8.44 -2.33 -19.63
C ASP A 60 9.16 -3.47 -20.36
N GLU A 61 9.35 -3.35 -21.67
CA GLU A 61 10.03 -4.38 -22.46
C GLU A 61 11.50 -4.50 -22.06
N LYS A 62 12.21 -3.36 -22.01
CA LYS A 62 13.61 -3.29 -21.60
C LYS A 62 13.80 -3.80 -20.17
N ARG A 63 12.88 -3.46 -19.26
CA ARG A 63 12.88 -3.94 -17.88
C ARG A 63 12.80 -5.47 -17.85
N ARG A 64 11.85 -6.07 -18.57
CA ARG A 64 11.71 -7.53 -18.66
C ARG A 64 12.96 -8.18 -19.26
N ASP A 65 13.55 -7.58 -20.28
CA ASP A 65 14.73 -8.15 -20.94
C ASP A 65 15.97 -8.11 -20.03
N ILE A 66 16.15 -7.03 -19.26
CA ILE A 66 17.19 -6.94 -18.23
C ILE A 66 16.97 -8.00 -17.15
N MET A 67 15.73 -8.16 -16.66
CA MET A 67 15.43 -9.17 -15.64
C MET A 67 15.67 -10.60 -16.14
N LYS A 68 15.36 -10.90 -17.41
CA LYS A 68 15.67 -12.21 -18.02
C LYS A 68 17.17 -12.46 -18.15
N LYS A 69 17.96 -11.40 -18.37
CA LYS A 69 19.42 -11.48 -18.46
C LYS A 69 20.06 -11.81 -17.11
N TYR A 70 19.43 -11.40 -16.02
CA TYR A 70 19.94 -11.57 -14.65
C TYR A 70 18.94 -12.32 -13.77
N PRO A 71 18.69 -13.62 -14.04
CA PRO A 71 17.86 -14.45 -13.17
C PRO A 71 18.55 -14.71 -11.82
N PRO A 72 17.79 -15.11 -10.77
CA PRO A 72 18.36 -15.58 -9.52
C PRO A 72 19.43 -16.67 -9.75
N PRO A 73 20.63 -16.55 -9.14
CA PRO A 73 21.68 -17.57 -9.27
C PRO A 73 21.27 -18.92 -8.68
N GLU A 74 21.85 -20.01 -9.19
CA GLU A 74 21.54 -21.38 -8.76
C GLU A 74 21.83 -21.63 -7.27
N ASN A 75 22.84 -20.98 -6.70
CA ASN A 75 23.16 -21.07 -5.28
C ASN A 75 22.44 -20.02 -4.41
N ALA A 76 21.65 -19.14 -5.02
CA ALA A 76 21.00 -18.00 -4.36
C ALA A 76 19.54 -17.82 -4.83
N HIS A 77 18.75 -18.90 -4.76
CA HIS A 77 17.33 -18.89 -5.12
C HIS A 77 16.51 -17.81 -4.39
N ASN A 78 16.93 -17.44 -3.17
CA ASN A 78 16.29 -16.43 -2.32
C ASN A 78 16.38 -15.00 -2.88
N PHE A 79 17.10 -14.79 -3.98
CA PHE A 79 17.06 -13.52 -4.72
C PHE A 79 15.75 -13.36 -5.51
N GLY A 80 15.00 -14.45 -5.71
CA GLY A 80 13.65 -14.38 -6.24
C GLY A 80 12.68 -13.75 -5.24
N ALA A 81 11.68 -13.03 -5.75
CA ALA A 81 10.62 -12.50 -4.91
C ALA A 81 9.75 -13.64 -4.35
N PRO A 82 9.51 -13.70 -3.02
CA PRO A 82 8.65 -14.72 -2.44
C PRO A 82 7.22 -14.66 -2.99
N LYS A 83 6.65 -15.82 -3.29
CA LYS A 83 5.29 -15.97 -3.83
C LYS A 83 4.27 -15.81 -2.71
N LEU A 84 3.13 -15.19 -3.03
CA LEU A 84 2.03 -15.14 -2.08
C LEU A 84 1.42 -16.53 -1.91
N ASN A 85 1.31 -17.01 -0.67
CA ASN A 85 0.70 -18.29 -0.35
C ASN A 85 -0.73 -18.39 -0.91
N ALA A 86 -1.07 -19.55 -1.48
CA ALA A 86 -2.39 -19.76 -2.11
C ALA A 86 -3.56 -19.49 -1.14
N VAL A 87 -3.43 -19.93 0.12
CA VAL A 87 -4.42 -19.68 1.17
C VAL A 87 -4.62 -18.19 1.42
N VAL A 88 -3.53 -17.43 1.53
CA VAL A 88 -3.60 -15.97 1.73
C VAL A 88 -4.20 -15.30 0.49
N LYS A 89 -3.78 -15.72 -0.71
CA LYS A 89 -4.30 -15.21 -1.98
C LYS A 89 -5.82 -15.40 -2.11
N GLN A 90 -6.36 -16.53 -1.64
CA GLN A 90 -7.80 -16.78 -1.63
C GLN A 90 -8.54 -16.01 -0.52
N ALA A 91 -7.86 -15.71 0.58
CA ALA A 91 -8.46 -15.03 1.73
C ALA A 91 -8.52 -13.50 1.57
N VAL A 92 -7.61 -12.89 0.81
CA VAL A 92 -7.59 -11.44 0.57
C VAL A 92 -8.47 -11.03 -0.61
N VAL A 93 -8.90 -9.78 -0.62
CA VAL A 93 -9.64 -9.18 -1.75
C VAL A 93 -8.71 -8.95 -2.95
N ASP A 94 -9.25 -9.01 -4.16
CA ASP A 94 -8.50 -8.82 -5.43
C ASP A 94 -7.63 -7.55 -5.47
N SER A 95 -8.10 -6.45 -4.87
CA SER A 95 -7.33 -5.20 -4.80
C SER A 95 -6.04 -5.35 -3.99
N VAL A 96 -6.07 -6.17 -2.94
CA VAL A 96 -4.92 -6.49 -2.09
C VAL A 96 -3.99 -7.44 -2.84
N ALA A 97 -4.52 -8.49 -3.48
CA ALA A 97 -3.74 -9.42 -4.29
C ALA A 97 -3.02 -8.70 -5.46
N LYS A 98 -3.70 -7.77 -6.14
CA LYS A 98 -3.11 -6.95 -7.20
C LYS A 98 -2.02 -6.03 -6.66
N ARG A 99 -2.20 -5.45 -5.47
CA ARG A 99 -1.17 -4.64 -4.81
C ARG A 99 0.07 -5.47 -4.49
N ASP A 100 -0.11 -6.64 -3.88
CA ASP A 100 0.98 -7.57 -3.59
C ASP A 100 1.73 -7.97 -4.86
N SER A 101 1.02 -8.29 -5.94
CA SER A 101 1.64 -8.64 -7.23
C SER A 101 2.56 -7.53 -7.77
N ARG A 102 2.19 -6.25 -7.61
CA ARG A 102 3.07 -5.14 -8.01
C ARG A 102 4.32 -5.06 -7.13
N LEU A 103 4.16 -5.20 -5.81
CA LEU A 103 5.28 -5.20 -4.87
C LEU A 103 6.21 -6.40 -5.10
N SER A 104 5.65 -7.57 -5.41
CA SER A 104 6.40 -8.76 -5.81
C SER A 104 7.21 -8.53 -7.09
N CYS A 105 6.64 -7.84 -8.08
CA CYS A 105 7.36 -7.45 -9.30
C CYS A 105 8.54 -6.50 -9.00
N GLN A 106 8.33 -5.49 -8.15
CA GLN A 106 9.41 -4.59 -7.70
C GLN A 106 10.50 -5.35 -6.96
N GLN A 107 10.11 -6.26 -6.06
CA GLN A 107 11.05 -7.10 -5.33
C GLN A 107 11.86 -8.01 -6.27
N ALA A 108 11.22 -8.58 -7.30
CA ALA A 108 11.91 -9.39 -8.31
C ALA A 108 12.90 -8.54 -9.16
N GLN A 109 12.56 -7.27 -9.42
CA GLN A 109 13.46 -6.34 -10.09
C GLN A 109 14.69 -6.03 -9.24
N VAL A 110 14.53 -5.84 -7.92
CA VAL A 110 15.66 -5.71 -6.97
C VAL A 110 16.52 -6.98 -6.99
N GLY A 111 15.89 -8.16 -6.96
CA GLY A 111 16.56 -9.46 -7.06
C GLY A 111 17.38 -9.63 -8.34
N SER A 112 16.88 -9.12 -9.47
CA SER A 112 17.62 -9.14 -10.74
C SER A 112 18.84 -8.22 -10.70
N GLY A 113 18.72 -7.05 -10.06
CA GLY A 113 19.84 -6.14 -9.81
C GLY A 113 20.92 -6.76 -8.90
N LEU A 114 20.51 -7.43 -7.83
CA LEU A 114 21.40 -8.20 -6.95
C LEU A 114 22.15 -9.28 -7.71
N SER A 115 21.46 -10.00 -8.59
CA SER A 115 22.05 -11.05 -9.43
C SER A 115 23.14 -10.47 -10.34
N ALA A 116 22.89 -9.32 -10.96
CA ALA A 116 23.89 -8.63 -11.78
C ALA A 116 25.14 -8.23 -10.97
N ILE A 117 24.96 -7.68 -9.76
CA ILE A 117 26.08 -7.32 -8.87
C ILE A 117 26.86 -8.57 -8.45
N ALA A 118 26.17 -9.64 -8.06
CA ALA A 118 26.78 -10.89 -7.61
C ALA A 118 27.63 -11.55 -8.71
N ILE A 119 27.18 -11.49 -9.97
CA ILE A 119 27.94 -11.99 -11.13
C ILE A 119 29.24 -11.18 -11.29
N VAL A 120 29.16 -9.85 -11.26
CA VAL A 120 30.37 -8.99 -11.39
C VAL A 120 31.36 -9.25 -10.26
N ILE A 121 30.90 -9.35 -9.01
CA ILE A 121 31.77 -9.70 -7.87
C ILE A 121 32.42 -11.08 -8.10
N SER A 122 31.65 -12.07 -8.54
CA SER A 122 32.15 -13.42 -8.81
C SER A 122 33.22 -13.43 -9.92
N ASP A 123 33.07 -12.59 -10.94
CA ASP A 123 34.05 -12.47 -12.02
C ASP A 123 35.32 -11.72 -11.56
N LEU A 124 35.19 -10.69 -10.73
CA LEU A 124 36.33 -10.00 -10.12
C LEU A 124 37.14 -10.92 -9.22
N LEU A 125 36.48 -11.80 -8.46
CA LEU A 125 37.13 -12.76 -7.56
C LEU A 125 37.93 -13.85 -8.30
N LYS A 126 37.63 -14.12 -9.58
CA LYS A 126 38.39 -15.06 -10.41
C LYS A 126 39.70 -14.47 -10.94
N THR A 127 39.85 -13.15 -10.91
CA THR A 127 41.03 -12.46 -11.44
C THR A 127 42.11 -12.37 -10.37
N GLU A 128 43.32 -12.85 -10.64
CA GLU A 128 44.45 -12.74 -9.71
C GLU A 128 44.77 -11.26 -9.44
N GLY A 129 44.70 -10.86 -8.16
CA GLY A 129 44.87 -9.45 -7.74
C GLY A 129 43.58 -8.62 -7.70
N GLY A 130 42.41 -9.27 -7.64
CA GLY A 130 41.08 -8.65 -7.61
C GLY A 130 41.01 -7.30 -6.89
N ASN A 131 40.47 -6.30 -7.57
CA ASN A 131 40.38 -4.93 -7.07
C ASN A 131 39.44 -4.87 -5.86
N THR A 132 40.05 -4.89 -4.66
CA THR A 132 39.34 -4.94 -3.37
C THR A 132 38.40 -3.75 -3.17
N GLU A 133 38.78 -2.56 -3.64
CA GLU A 133 37.93 -1.36 -3.55
C GLU A 133 36.66 -1.47 -4.40
N LEU A 134 36.74 -2.07 -5.59
CA LEU A 134 35.57 -2.31 -6.43
C LEU A 134 34.66 -3.36 -5.83
N ILE A 135 35.25 -4.43 -5.30
CA ILE A 135 34.50 -5.49 -4.60
C ILE A 135 33.79 -4.92 -3.38
N GLU A 136 34.45 -4.06 -2.59
CA GLU A 136 33.85 -3.39 -1.44
C GLU A 136 32.64 -2.53 -1.85
N LYS A 137 32.80 -1.64 -2.82
CA LYS A 137 31.70 -0.78 -3.33
C LYS A 137 30.51 -1.59 -3.85
N LEU A 138 30.78 -2.64 -4.62
CA LEU A 138 29.74 -3.53 -5.14
C LEU A 138 29.09 -4.36 -4.03
N SER A 139 29.87 -4.80 -3.03
CA SER A 139 29.39 -5.54 -1.87
C SER A 139 28.49 -4.68 -0.98
N ASP A 140 28.84 -3.41 -0.76
CA ASP A 140 27.99 -2.45 -0.04
C ASP A 140 26.67 -2.22 -0.78
N ALA A 141 26.73 -1.98 -2.10
CA ALA A 141 25.53 -1.84 -2.92
C ALA A 141 24.65 -3.10 -2.88
N GLY A 142 25.26 -4.28 -2.97
CA GLY A 142 24.56 -5.57 -2.88
C GLY A 142 23.92 -5.79 -1.50
N ARG A 143 24.60 -5.44 -0.41
CA ARG A 143 24.04 -5.54 0.95
C ARG A 143 22.86 -4.60 1.15
N LEU A 144 22.95 -3.35 0.69
CA LEU A 144 21.86 -2.39 0.74
C LEU A 144 20.63 -2.86 -0.07
N LEU A 145 20.84 -3.36 -1.29
CA LEU A 145 19.74 -3.90 -2.10
C LEU A 145 19.15 -5.19 -1.49
N SER A 146 19.96 -6.00 -0.82
CA SER A 146 19.48 -7.20 -0.10
C SER A 146 18.60 -6.81 1.09
N ASP A 147 18.96 -5.74 1.80
CA ASP A 147 18.13 -5.18 2.87
C ASP A 147 16.81 -4.60 2.33
N VAL A 148 16.85 -3.84 1.21
CA VAL A 148 15.62 -3.40 0.51
C VAL A 148 14.76 -4.60 0.10
N HIS A 149 15.36 -5.67 -0.41
CA HIS A 149 14.64 -6.89 -0.76
C HIS A 149 13.96 -7.52 0.47
N HIS A 150 14.63 -7.56 1.62
CA HIS A 150 14.07 -8.06 2.87
C HIS A 150 12.93 -7.18 3.40
N THR A 151 13.13 -5.85 3.46
CA THR A 151 12.13 -4.89 3.93
C THR A 151 10.87 -4.87 3.05
N LEU A 152 11.01 -5.16 1.75
CA LEU A 152 9.87 -5.42 0.86
C LEU A 152 9.08 -6.66 1.27
N SER A 153 9.72 -7.78 1.64
CA SER A 153 9.01 -8.95 2.18
C SER A 153 8.23 -8.61 3.44
N VAL A 154 8.86 -7.89 4.38
CA VAL A 154 8.20 -7.46 5.64
C VAL A 154 7.00 -6.57 5.33
N SER A 155 7.18 -5.54 4.49
CA SER A 155 6.10 -4.64 4.08
C SER A 155 4.95 -5.37 3.39
N ARG A 156 5.26 -6.34 2.51
CA ARG A 156 4.26 -7.18 1.84
C ARG A 156 3.46 -8.01 2.84
N LYS A 157 4.13 -8.63 3.83
CA LYS A 157 3.47 -9.37 4.92
C LYS A 157 2.52 -8.46 5.70
N GLU A 158 3.01 -7.31 6.17
CA GLU A 158 2.21 -6.37 6.95
C GLU A 158 0.95 -5.93 6.21
N LEU A 159 1.10 -5.50 4.95
CA LEU A 159 -0.03 -5.05 4.12
C LEU A 159 -1.05 -6.16 3.85
N ALA A 160 -0.60 -7.39 3.66
CA ALA A 160 -1.49 -8.55 3.53
C ALA A 160 -2.23 -8.82 4.84
N ILE A 161 -1.53 -8.83 5.98
CA ILE A 161 -2.08 -9.09 7.32
C ILE A 161 -3.17 -8.09 7.71
N LEU A 162 -3.05 -6.81 7.32
CA LEU A 162 -4.08 -5.80 7.60
C LEU A 162 -5.47 -6.16 7.06
N ASN A 163 -5.53 -7.04 6.06
CA ASN A 163 -6.76 -7.46 5.39
C ASN A 163 -7.23 -8.87 5.81
N LEU A 164 -6.57 -9.48 6.79
CA LEU A 164 -6.88 -10.82 7.29
C LEU A 164 -7.50 -10.77 8.69
N ASN A 165 -8.03 -11.91 9.15
CA ASN A 165 -8.59 -12.02 10.50
C ASN A 165 -7.49 -11.78 11.57
N LYS A 166 -7.77 -10.87 12.50
CA LYS A 166 -6.88 -10.46 13.60
C LYS A 166 -6.43 -11.62 14.48
N GLU A 167 -7.21 -12.69 14.57
CA GLU A 167 -6.87 -13.89 15.35
C GLU A 167 -5.58 -14.58 14.88
N TRP A 168 -5.22 -14.43 13.59
CA TRP A 168 -4.04 -15.06 13.01
C TRP A 168 -2.85 -14.11 12.90
N LYS A 169 -3.01 -12.86 13.35
CA LYS A 169 -2.01 -11.81 13.15
C LYS A 169 -0.64 -12.20 13.69
N GLU A 170 -0.57 -12.69 14.93
CA GLU A 170 0.69 -13.10 15.57
C GLU A 170 1.35 -14.25 14.80
N THR A 171 0.59 -15.31 14.49
CA THR A 171 1.09 -16.47 13.72
C THR A 171 1.63 -16.09 12.34
N LEU A 172 0.98 -15.12 11.67
CA LEU A 172 1.40 -14.64 10.36
C LEU A 172 2.62 -13.71 10.44
N ILE A 173 2.74 -12.88 11.48
CA ILE A 173 3.92 -12.05 11.71
C ILE A 173 5.15 -12.94 11.93
N ASP A 174 5.03 -13.96 12.77
CA ASP A 174 6.13 -14.84 13.16
C ASP A 174 6.51 -15.89 12.09
N SER A 175 5.74 -15.96 11.00
CA SER A 175 6.06 -16.87 9.89
C SER A 175 7.39 -16.50 9.21
N PRO A 176 8.27 -17.46 8.91
CA PRO A 176 9.47 -17.20 8.13
C PRO A 176 9.09 -16.88 6.69
N VAL A 177 10.02 -16.23 6.01
CA VAL A 177 9.94 -16.00 4.56
C VAL A 177 10.90 -16.97 3.90
N ASP A 178 10.38 -17.79 2.99
CA ASP A 178 11.16 -18.69 2.13
C ASP A 178 10.79 -18.41 0.67
N GLU A 179 10.63 -19.44 -0.17
CA GLU A 179 10.04 -19.27 -1.50
C GLU A 179 8.63 -18.66 -1.44
N TRP A 180 7.94 -18.81 -0.31
CA TRP A 180 6.64 -18.25 0.00
C TRP A 180 6.74 -17.12 1.03
N LEU A 181 5.87 -16.12 0.86
CA LEU A 181 5.87 -14.90 1.69
C LEU A 181 5.59 -15.17 3.17
N PHE A 182 4.83 -16.24 3.47
CA PHE A 182 4.52 -16.67 4.83
C PHE A 182 5.04 -18.08 5.14
N GLY A 183 6.01 -18.56 4.37
CA GLY A 183 6.58 -19.90 4.52
C GLY A 183 5.76 -20.99 3.83
N GLU A 184 6.40 -22.07 3.43
CA GLU A 184 5.72 -23.25 2.87
C GLU A 184 4.75 -23.88 3.89
N ASP A 185 5.16 -23.94 5.16
CA ASP A 185 4.41 -24.60 6.25
C ASP A 185 3.24 -23.74 6.82
N LEU A 186 2.78 -22.72 6.11
CA LEU A 186 1.76 -21.80 6.62
C LEU A 186 0.50 -22.53 7.10
N GLU A 187 0.01 -23.49 6.32
CA GLU A 187 -1.22 -24.22 6.66
C GLU A 187 -1.08 -25.05 7.93
N GLU A 188 0.08 -25.68 8.12
CA GLU A 188 0.39 -26.46 9.32
C GLU A 188 0.49 -25.55 10.54
N ARG A 189 1.13 -24.39 10.41
CA ARG A 189 1.21 -23.37 11.46
C ARG A 189 -0.16 -22.86 11.87
N LEU A 190 -1.05 -22.61 10.93
CA LEU A 190 -2.43 -22.18 11.23
C LEU A 190 -3.20 -23.26 11.99
N LYS A 191 -3.06 -24.55 11.60
CA LYS A 191 -3.65 -25.68 12.34
C LYS A 191 -3.09 -25.79 13.76
N ALA A 192 -1.77 -25.71 13.91
CA ALA A 192 -1.08 -25.76 15.19
C ALA A 192 -1.50 -24.60 16.11
N ALA A 193 -1.57 -23.38 15.58
CA ALA A 193 -2.02 -22.20 16.31
C ALA A 193 -3.49 -22.34 16.76
N LYS A 194 -4.36 -22.94 15.94
CA LYS A 194 -5.75 -23.23 16.32
C LYS A 194 -5.83 -24.19 17.51
N SER A 195 -5.06 -25.27 17.47
CA SER A 195 -4.99 -26.26 18.55
C SER A 195 -4.44 -25.64 19.83
N LEU A 196 -3.39 -24.81 19.72
CA LEU A 196 -2.84 -24.07 20.85
C LEU A 196 -3.88 -23.14 21.47
N GLN A 197 -4.60 -22.35 20.66
CA GLN A 197 -5.66 -21.46 21.17
C GLN A 197 -6.77 -22.24 21.89
N PHE A 198 -7.14 -23.42 21.39
CA PHE A 198 -8.11 -24.29 22.05
C PHE A 198 -7.60 -24.77 23.41
N SER A 199 -6.39 -25.31 23.47
CA SER A 199 -5.74 -25.73 24.72
C SER A 199 -5.60 -24.56 25.70
N SER A 200 -5.19 -23.37 25.24
CA SER A 200 -5.10 -22.18 26.08
C SER A 200 -6.45 -21.74 26.63
N LYS A 201 -7.54 -21.87 25.87
CA LYS A 201 -8.90 -21.58 26.36
C LYS A 201 -9.33 -22.55 27.47
N GLN A 202 -8.95 -23.82 27.40
CA GLN A 202 -9.23 -24.81 28.44
C GLN A 202 -8.42 -24.57 29.72
N LEU A 203 -7.19 -24.06 29.60
CA LEU A 203 -6.33 -23.75 30.74
C LEU A 203 -6.65 -22.40 31.41
N LYS A 204 -7.38 -21.50 30.73
CA LYS A 204 -7.80 -20.22 31.32
C LYS A 204 -8.77 -20.50 32.47
N ILE A 205 -8.35 -20.16 33.68
CA ILE A 205 -9.23 -20.12 34.85
C ILE A 205 -10.31 -19.06 34.57
N VAL A 206 -11.52 -19.51 34.22
CA VAL A 206 -12.68 -18.64 34.12
C VAL A 206 -13.05 -18.23 35.54
N LYS A 207 -12.60 -17.05 36.00
CA LYS A 207 -13.19 -16.43 37.18
C LYS A 207 -14.67 -16.19 36.85
N ALA A 208 -15.56 -16.88 37.54
CA ALA A 208 -17.00 -16.71 37.36
C ALA A 208 -17.35 -15.22 37.44
N PRO A 209 -18.14 -14.67 36.50
CA PRO A 209 -18.60 -13.31 36.60
C PRO A 209 -19.38 -13.18 37.92
N GLN A 210 -18.88 -12.36 38.82
CA GLN A 210 -19.63 -11.94 40.01
C GLN A 210 -20.97 -11.38 39.52
N PRO A 211 -22.11 -11.84 40.05
CA PRO A 211 -23.40 -11.34 39.61
C PRO A 211 -23.43 -9.83 39.83
N LYS A 212 -23.53 -9.07 38.73
CA LYS A 212 -23.84 -7.64 38.81
C LYS A 212 -25.19 -7.55 39.51
N LYS A 213 -25.21 -7.12 40.77
CA LYS A 213 -26.44 -6.79 41.49
C LYS A 213 -27.19 -5.76 40.66
N THR A 214 -28.21 -6.20 39.94
CA THR A 214 -29.20 -5.30 39.34
C THR A 214 -29.91 -4.62 40.49
N ILE A 215 -29.52 -3.39 40.82
CA ILE A 215 -30.32 -2.53 41.69
C ILE A 215 -31.61 -2.27 40.92
N SER A 216 -32.67 -3.03 41.22
CA SER A 216 -34.01 -2.74 40.73
C SER A 216 -34.42 -1.40 41.35
N LYS A 217 -34.46 -0.35 40.53
CA LYS A 217 -35.15 0.88 40.93
C LYS A 217 -36.65 0.57 40.98
N ASN A 218 -37.12 0.21 42.17
CA ASN A 218 -38.55 0.21 42.48
C ASN A 218 -39.09 1.62 42.28
N THR A 219 -39.78 1.87 41.16
CA THR A 219 -40.63 3.05 41.01
C THR A 219 -41.94 2.78 41.75
N LEU A 220 -41.95 3.02 43.07
CA LEU A 220 -43.19 3.09 43.82
C LEU A 220 -43.91 4.39 43.47
N ASN A 221 -45.20 4.23 43.16
CA ASN A 221 -46.18 5.28 42.92
C ASN A 221 -46.12 6.36 44.02
N TYR A 222 -45.82 7.61 43.65
CA TYR A 222 -46.14 8.78 44.49
C TYR A 222 -47.22 9.60 43.80
N ARG A 223 -48.46 9.28 44.16
CA ARG A 223 -49.67 10.01 43.81
C ARG A 223 -49.74 11.22 44.76
N SER A 224 -49.21 12.37 44.37
CA SER A 224 -49.44 13.62 45.13
C SER A 224 -50.69 14.34 44.61
N PRO A 225 -51.63 14.75 45.47
CA PRO A 225 -52.82 15.46 45.04
C PRO A 225 -52.53 16.95 44.81
N SER A 226 -53.18 17.47 43.77
CA SER A 226 -53.33 18.88 43.43
C SER A 226 -53.87 19.69 44.61
N SER A 227 -53.12 20.69 45.08
CA SER A 227 -53.63 21.80 45.89
C SER A 227 -53.57 23.11 45.10
N TYR A 228 -54.75 23.52 44.62
CA TYR A 228 -55.04 24.90 44.25
C TYR A 228 -55.14 25.76 45.51
N GLN A 229 -54.34 26.84 45.60
CA GLN A 229 -54.66 28.10 46.29
C GLN A 229 -53.59 29.14 45.87
N ARG A 230 -53.87 29.99 44.88
CA ARG A 230 -54.55 31.30 44.95
C ARG A 230 -53.73 32.37 45.73
N GLY A 231 -52.98 33.18 44.97
CA GLY A 231 -52.97 34.64 45.16
C GLY A 231 -51.67 35.31 45.60
N ALA A 232 -50.95 35.93 44.66
CA ALA A 232 -50.39 37.28 44.80
C ALA A 232 -50.00 37.83 43.42
N LYS A 233 -50.57 38.98 43.07
CA LYS A 233 -50.34 39.73 41.82
C LYS A 233 -48.98 40.42 41.87
N LEU A 234 -48.30 40.58 40.72
CA LEU A 234 -47.64 41.84 40.30
C LEU A 234 -46.97 41.71 38.91
N GLY A 235 -47.40 42.57 37.98
CA GLY A 235 -46.70 43.02 36.75
C GLY A 235 -46.40 41.95 35.69
N GLY A 236 -47.07 41.84 34.54
CA GLY A 236 -47.37 42.90 33.60
C GLY A 236 -46.25 43.02 32.56
N ARG A 237 -46.41 42.38 31.38
CA ARG A 237 -46.25 42.99 30.04
C ARG A 237 -46.41 41.95 28.92
N TYR A 238 -47.28 42.32 27.99
CA TYR A 238 -47.57 41.70 26.71
C TYR A 238 -46.36 41.68 25.75
N ARG A 239 -46.29 40.64 24.92
CA ARG A 239 -46.04 40.70 23.45
C ARG A 239 -46.22 39.26 22.90
N GLN A 240 -47.39 38.96 22.34
CA GLN A 240 -47.72 38.96 20.90
C GLN A 240 -46.92 37.94 20.07
N ASP A 241 -47.71 37.00 19.53
CA ASP A 241 -47.50 36.00 18.47
C ASP A 241 -46.84 36.61 17.20
N PRO A 242 -46.26 35.82 16.27
CA PRO A 242 -47.13 35.17 15.27
C PRO A 242 -46.70 33.76 14.79
N SER A 243 -47.71 32.89 14.67
CA SER A 243 -48.08 32.11 13.47
C SER A 243 -47.03 31.86 12.37
N ASN A 244 -46.87 30.59 11.93
CA ASN A 244 -47.50 30.09 10.69
C ASN A 244 -47.03 28.68 10.28
N GLN A 245 -48.03 27.89 9.86
CA GLN A 245 -48.08 27.04 8.67
C GLN A 245 -47.20 25.77 8.54
N ASN A 246 -47.92 24.64 8.60
CA ASN A 246 -47.71 23.44 7.79
C ASN A 246 -47.44 23.75 6.31
N PRO A 247 -46.78 22.83 5.58
CA PRO A 247 -47.59 22.04 4.65
C PRO A 247 -47.26 20.54 4.63
N SER A 248 -48.34 19.78 4.55
CA SER A 248 -48.43 18.37 4.22
C SER A 248 -48.35 18.18 2.69
N ASN A 249 -47.44 17.32 2.20
CA ASN A 249 -47.68 16.24 1.20
C ASN A 249 -46.34 15.53 0.87
N PRO A 250 -46.34 14.22 0.55
CA PRO A 250 -46.43 13.87 -0.88
C PRO A 250 -47.25 12.60 -1.18
N GLY A 251 -48.02 12.67 -2.27
CA GLY A 251 -48.73 11.54 -2.86
C GLY A 251 -48.02 10.93 -4.08
N SER A 252 -48.09 9.59 -4.15
CA SER A 252 -48.31 8.73 -5.33
C SER A 252 -47.33 8.71 -6.52
N SER A 253 -46.67 7.55 -6.71
CA SER A 253 -46.79 6.74 -7.95
C SER A 253 -46.40 5.27 -7.66
N LYS A 254 -47.39 4.36 -7.61
CA LYS A 254 -47.80 3.36 -8.61
C LYS A 254 -46.76 2.28 -8.99
N GLN A 255 -46.97 1.11 -8.37
CA GLN A 255 -46.45 -0.21 -8.75
C GLN A 255 -47.07 -0.69 -10.06
N TYR A 256 -46.27 -1.33 -10.91
CA TYR A 256 -46.76 -2.21 -11.98
C TYR A 256 -46.25 -3.63 -11.73
N ASN A 257 -47.19 -4.53 -11.51
CA ASN A 257 -47.02 -5.98 -11.47
C ASN A 257 -47.55 -6.51 -12.80
N SER A 258 -46.81 -7.35 -13.51
CA SER A 258 -47.40 -8.17 -14.57
C SER A 258 -46.77 -9.55 -14.59
N ARG A 259 -47.55 -10.52 -14.12
CA ARG A 259 -47.38 -11.95 -14.36
C ARG A 259 -48.00 -12.27 -15.71
N TYR A 260 -47.27 -12.99 -16.56
CA TYR A 260 -47.90 -13.94 -17.48
C TYR A 260 -47.13 -15.26 -17.43
N ASN A 261 -47.91 -16.32 -17.27
CA ASN A 261 -47.51 -17.72 -17.26
C ASN A 261 -48.25 -18.35 -18.45
N ARG A 262 -47.55 -18.96 -19.42
CA ARG A 262 -48.13 -20.02 -20.25
C ARG A 262 -47.06 -20.87 -20.92
N GLN A 263 -47.31 -22.17 -20.80
CA GLN A 263 -46.63 -23.38 -21.29
C GLN A 263 -46.44 -23.44 -22.82
N GLY A 264 -45.49 -24.28 -23.25
CA GLY A 264 -45.36 -24.83 -24.61
C GLY A 264 -43.91 -25.17 -24.96
N GLU A 265 -43.47 -26.40 -24.71
CA GLU A 265 -43.11 -27.40 -25.74
C GLU A 265 -41.62 -27.42 -26.16
N TYR A 266 -40.96 -28.54 -25.84
CA TYR A 266 -39.63 -28.92 -26.36
C TYR A 266 -39.78 -29.65 -27.71
N PRO A 267 -38.76 -29.57 -28.57
CA PRO A 267 -38.32 -30.77 -29.28
C PRO A 267 -36.85 -31.10 -29.04
N ARG A 268 -36.60 -32.37 -28.69
CA ARG A 268 -35.33 -33.09 -28.85
C ARG A 268 -35.17 -33.52 -30.32
N LEU A 269 -33.97 -33.34 -30.86
CA LEU A 269 -33.29 -34.09 -31.96
C LEU A 269 -31.94 -33.36 -32.14
N GLY A 270 -30.75 -33.94 -32.31
CA GLY A 270 -30.26 -35.29 -32.55
C GLY A 270 -28.73 -35.14 -32.75
N GLN A 271 -28.00 -36.21 -32.47
CA GLN A 271 -26.54 -36.33 -32.50
C GLN A 271 -25.91 -35.98 -33.86
N TYR A 272 -24.70 -35.40 -33.89
CA TYR A 272 -23.66 -35.79 -34.87
C TYR A 272 -22.24 -35.59 -34.32
N LYS A 273 -21.50 -36.70 -34.35
CA LYS A 273 -20.04 -36.80 -34.24
C LYS A 273 -19.39 -36.19 -35.48
N ASN A 274 -18.22 -35.55 -35.37
CA ASN A 274 -17.02 -35.96 -36.12
C ASN A 274 -15.76 -35.14 -35.79
N ALA A 275 -14.66 -35.89 -35.70
CA ALA A 275 -13.30 -35.46 -35.46
C ALA A 275 -12.54 -35.17 -36.78
N LYS A 276 -11.61 -34.21 -36.76
CA LYS A 276 -10.40 -34.13 -37.62
C LYS A 276 -9.31 -33.38 -36.83
N LYS A 277 -8.30 -34.06 -36.24
CA LYS A 277 -6.96 -34.36 -36.81
C LYS A 277 -6.32 -33.17 -37.54
N TYR A 278 -5.32 -32.55 -36.90
CA TYR A 278 -4.19 -31.93 -37.60
C TYR A 278 -2.88 -32.55 -37.12
N ARG A 279 -2.02 -32.78 -38.11
CA ARG A 279 -0.85 -33.65 -38.15
C ARG A 279 0.40 -32.77 -38.10
N LYS A 280 1.45 -33.26 -37.45
CA LYS A 280 2.84 -32.78 -37.49
C LYS A 280 3.30 -32.39 -38.91
N TYR A 281 4.04 -31.29 -38.98
CA TYR A 281 5.39 -31.25 -39.56
C TYR A 281 6.29 -30.49 -38.59
#